data_AF-A0AAP7PFZ3-F1
#
_entry.id   AF-A0AAP7PFZ3-F1
#
_cell.length_a   1.000
_cell.length_b   1.000
_cell.length_c   1.000
_cell.angle_alpha   90.00
_cell.angle_beta   90.00
_cell.angle_gamma   90.00
#
_symmetry.space_group_name_H-M   'P 1'
#
loop_
_entity.id
_entity.type
_entity.pdbx_description
1 polymer ?
#
loop_
_entity_poly.entity_id
_entity_poly.type
_entity_poly.pdbx_seq_one_letter_code
_entity_poly.pdbx_strand_id
1 'polypeptide(L)'
;MKDMINVSSLDDIESLFARLDGGEEITIDRIKLDLFNNVNFKIYGDPSRYNGTLPSPLAQGLCEFQSEIYKVFTLIKYKTDNLQRLTGKDKEEAEIIFTINEGCTDILAALTELFEAFGKAFEKVTHGMSPSQKTLCFLFAVTVIGGAWVGTSYLEKKAEVEVKQEETKLEEAKIKSENERMTILRDGMLESIRAKAGIDAVERAEGIQEHTAKAYTGVLKGASDADKIVISGASTVELSNKEIHELIKNPIEKAKKEERNLELVIDGIKRTAEKITLSCREPSSEDSFPVSVDTSFIDDKDEIAILFDAMKENRTVKILGSYTIRAGVIENGNASTISRP
;
A
#
# COMPACT_ATOMS: atom_id res chain seq x y z
N MET A 1 -15.49 24.41 19.23
CA MET A 1 -15.08 23.99 17.87
C MET A 1 -14.01 22.94 18.07
N LYS A 2 -14.16 21.74 17.48
CA LYS A 2 -13.04 20.78 17.45
C LYS A 2 -12.03 21.32 16.45
N ASP A 3 -10.75 21.36 16.82
CA ASP A 3 -9.70 21.83 15.90
C ASP A 3 -9.59 20.90 14.70
N MET A 4 -9.72 21.47 13.50
CA MET A 4 -9.53 20.79 12.22
C MET A 4 -8.03 20.59 11.95
N ILE A 5 -7.70 19.43 11.39
CA ILE A 5 -6.37 19.05 10.95
C ILE A 5 -6.32 19.19 9.44
N ASN A 6 -5.59 20.18 8.95
CA ASN A 6 -5.36 20.34 7.52
C ASN A 6 -4.20 19.45 7.09
N VAL A 7 -4.40 18.70 6.01
CA VAL A 7 -3.42 17.79 5.43
C VAL A 7 -3.15 18.27 4.00
N SER A 8 -2.01 18.94 3.84
CA SER A 8 -1.62 19.64 2.61
C SER A 8 -0.28 19.17 2.04
N SER A 9 0.39 18.24 2.73
CA SER A 9 1.70 17.70 2.39
C SER A 9 1.82 16.24 2.81
N LEU A 10 2.85 15.55 2.32
CA LEU A 10 3.21 14.21 2.77
C LEU A 10 3.60 14.22 4.28
N ASP A 11 4.30 15.25 4.73
CA ASP A 11 4.67 15.43 6.15
C ASP A 11 3.43 15.46 7.07
N ASP A 12 2.34 16.08 6.61
CA ASP A 12 1.08 16.11 7.36
C ASP A 12 0.44 14.71 7.47
N ILE A 13 0.54 13.88 6.42
CA ILE A 13 0.06 12.49 6.43
C ILE A 13 0.91 11.66 7.39
N GLU A 14 2.24 11.78 7.34
CA GLU A 14 3.16 11.08 8.25
C GLU A 14 2.92 11.46 9.72
N SER A 15 2.78 12.77 9.99
CA SER A 15 2.48 13.30 11.32
C SER A 15 1.13 12.78 11.84
N LEU A 16 0.11 12.78 10.99
CA LEU A 16 -1.21 12.26 11.33
C LEU A 16 -1.16 10.74 11.60
N PHE A 17 -0.43 9.99 10.79
CA PHE A 17 -0.22 8.56 11.01
C PHE A 17 0.50 8.29 12.33
N ALA A 18 1.60 8.98 12.62
CA ALA A 18 2.35 8.80 13.87
C ALA A 18 1.49 9.08 15.11
N ARG A 19 0.60 10.08 15.05
CA ARG A 19 -0.35 10.38 16.14
C ARG A 19 -1.39 9.27 16.32
N LEU A 20 -1.99 8.79 15.24
CA LEU A 20 -2.93 7.66 15.27
C LEU A 20 -2.26 6.39 15.79
N ASP A 21 -1.04 6.10 15.33
CA ASP A 21 -0.28 4.91 15.70
C ASP A 21 0.15 4.93 17.17
N GLY A 22 0.46 6.13 17.70
CA GLY A 22 0.70 6.41 19.11
C GLY A 22 -0.56 6.40 19.98
N GLY A 23 -1.73 6.13 19.41
CA GLY A 23 -2.99 5.94 20.15
C GLY A 23 -3.85 7.19 20.30
N GLU A 24 -3.55 8.29 19.61
CA GLU A 24 -4.43 9.47 19.61
C GLU A 24 -5.74 9.15 18.85
N GLU A 25 -6.89 9.37 19.51
CA GLU A 25 -8.19 9.23 18.86
C GLU A 25 -8.50 10.45 17.96
N ILE A 26 -8.27 10.27 16.66
CA ILE A 26 -8.60 11.24 15.63
C ILE A 26 -9.70 10.65 14.75
N THR A 27 -10.77 11.39 14.56
CA THR A 27 -11.91 11.00 13.74
C THR A 27 -11.85 11.68 12.36
N ILE A 28 -12.43 11.02 11.35
CA ILE A 28 -12.38 11.46 9.94
C ILE A 28 -12.94 12.88 9.76
N ASP A 29 -14.01 13.25 10.50
CA ASP A 29 -14.62 14.60 10.48
C ASP A 29 -13.67 15.73 10.89
N ARG A 30 -12.51 15.41 11.47
CA ARG A 30 -11.48 16.39 11.85
C ARG A 30 -10.42 16.59 10.77
N ILE A 31 -10.42 15.79 9.70
CA ILE A 31 -9.38 15.81 8.67
C ILE A 31 -9.89 16.57 7.44
N LYS A 32 -9.10 17.54 6.97
CA LYS A 32 -9.31 18.20 5.69
C LYS A 32 -8.13 17.93 4.77
N LEU A 33 -8.40 17.34 3.60
CA LEU A 33 -7.40 17.02 2.60
C LEU A 33 -7.34 18.14 1.56
N ASP A 34 -6.20 18.83 1.47
CA ASP A 34 -5.93 19.85 0.43
C ASP A 34 -4.82 19.40 -0.55
N LEU A 35 -4.14 18.28 -0.25
CA LEU A 35 -3.01 17.75 -1.02
C LEU A 35 -3.38 17.23 -2.43
N PHE A 36 -4.61 16.72 -2.62
CA PHE A 36 -5.00 16.00 -3.84
C PHE A 36 -5.95 16.79 -4.76
N ASN A 37 -5.90 18.12 -4.66
CA ASN A 37 -6.69 19.01 -5.51
C ASN A 37 -6.23 18.97 -6.99
N ASN A 38 -4.98 18.57 -7.26
CA ASN A 38 -4.41 18.55 -8.61
C ASN A 38 -3.63 17.24 -8.85
N VAL A 39 -4.33 16.11 -8.96
CA VAL A 39 -3.70 14.85 -9.41
C VAL A 39 -3.66 14.85 -10.94
N ASN A 40 -2.51 14.51 -11.52
CA ASN A 40 -2.28 14.61 -12.96
C ASN A 40 -1.61 13.36 -13.51
N PHE A 41 -2.13 12.84 -14.63
CA PHE A 41 -1.41 11.93 -15.52
C PHE A 41 -1.03 12.68 -16.79
N LYS A 42 0.25 12.97 -16.93
CA LYS A 42 0.78 13.62 -18.13
C LYS A 42 1.46 12.60 -19.02
N ILE A 43 0.90 12.41 -20.21
CA ILE A 43 1.32 11.37 -21.14
C ILE A 43 2.08 12.00 -22.32
N TYR A 44 3.29 11.52 -22.55
CA TYR A 44 4.17 11.93 -23.64
C TYR A 44 4.30 10.80 -24.65
N GLY A 45 4.17 11.12 -25.94
CA GLY A 45 4.30 10.15 -27.02
C GLY A 45 4.08 10.81 -28.37
N ASP A 46 3.70 10.02 -29.38
CA ASP A 46 3.38 10.51 -30.72
C ASP A 46 2.38 11.70 -30.66
N PRO A 47 2.74 12.89 -31.16
CA PRO A 47 1.87 14.06 -31.15
C PRO A 47 0.54 13.87 -31.88
N SER A 48 0.46 12.95 -32.86
CA SER A 48 -0.78 12.61 -33.53
C SER A 48 -1.77 11.86 -32.63
N ARG A 49 -1.28 11.28 -31.53
CA ARG A 49 -2.05 10.51 -30.55
C ARG A 49 -2.23 11.21 -29.21
N TYR A 50 -1.27 12.04 -28.81
CA TYR A 50 -1.20 12.61 -27.45
C TYR A 50 -1.10 14.14 -27.41
N ASN A 51 -1.70 14.86 -28.36
CA ASN A 51 -1.73 16.33 -28.34
C ASN A 51 -3.16 16.87 -28.20
N GLY A 52 -3.66 16.94 -26.96
CA GLY A 52 -5.06 17.32 -26.69
C GLY A 52 -6.08 16.27 -27.16
N THR A 53 -5.61 15.04 -27.43
CA THR A 53 -6.41 13.91 -27.91
C THR A 53 -6.45 12.81 -26.86
N LEU A 54 -7.55 12.05 -26.84
CA LEU A 54 -7.74 10.89 -25.98
C LEU A 54 -7.90 9.63 -26.83
N PRO A 55 -6.83 8.84 -27.05
CA PRO A 55 -6.93 7.57 -27.75
C PRO A 55 -7.96 6.64 -27.10
N SER A 56 -8.69 5.86 -27.90
CA SER A 56 -9.70 4.93 -27.38
C SER A 56 -9.17 3.94 -26.32
N PRO A 57 -7.97 3.36 -26.45
CA PRO A 57 -7.40 2.53 -25.38
C PRO A 57 -7.18 3.29 -24.07
N LEU A 58 -6.77 4.55 -24.14
CA LEU A 58 -6.59 5.39 -22.95
C LEU A 58 -7.93 5.76 -22.31
N ALA A 59 -8.95 6.09 -23.12
CA ALA A 59 -10.31 6.28 -22.62
C ALA A 59 -10.84 5.04 -21.88
N GLN A 60 -10.62 3.85 -22.44
CA GLN A 60 -10.96 2.58 -21.80
C GLN A 60 -10.18 2.39 -20.49
N GLY A 61 -8.89 2.72 -20.45
CA GLY A 61 -8.07 2.70 -19.24
C GLY A 61 -8.61 3.61 -18.13
N LEU A 62 -9.14 4.79 -18.46
CA LEU A 62 -9.80 5.68 -17.49
C LEU A 62 -11.13 5.10 -16.98
N CYS A 63 -11.91 4.45 -17.84
CA CYS A 63 -13.12 3.75 -17.41
C CYS A 63 -12.80 2.57 -16.48
N GLU A 64 -11.70 1.86 -16.73
CA GLU A 64 -11.20 0.81 -15.85
C GLU A 64 -10.73 1.37 -14.51
N PHE A 65 -10.01 2.50 -14.53
CA PHE A 65 -9.63 3.22 -13.31
C PHE A 65 -10.86 3.54 -12.45
N GLN A 66 -11.86 4.19 -13.03
CA GLN A 66 -13.11 4.51 -12.33
C GLN A 66 -13.81 3.25 -11.81
N SER A 67 -13.83 2.17 -12.59
CA SER A 67 -14.49 0.92 -12.20
C SER A 67 -13.81 0.26 -11.00
N GLU A 68 -12.48 0.28 -10.92
CA GLU A 68 -11.75 -0.23 -9.77
C GLU A 68 -11.87 0.68 -8.54
N ILE A 69 -11.92 2.00 -8.71
CA ILE A 69 -12.23 2.94 -7.62
C ILE A 69 -13.64 2.69 -7.05
N TYR A 70 -14.63 2.40 -7.90
CA TYR A 70 -15.94 1.97 -7.43
C TYR A 70 -15.90 0.67 -6.62
N LYS A 71 -15.01 -0.28 -6.95
CA LYS A 71 -14.82 -1.49 -6.13
C LYS A 71 -14.23 -1.14 -4.77
N VAL A 72 -13.27 -0.23 -4.71
CA VAL A 72 -12.74 0.29 -3.43
C VAL A 72 -13.86 0.92 -2.60
N PHE A 73 -14.67 1.80 -3.18
CA PHE A 73 -15.79 2.42 -2.47
C PHE A 73 -16.79 1.38 -1.94
N THR A 74 -17.12 0.39 -2.78
CA THR A 74 -18.03 -0.71 -2.42
C THR A 74 -17.44 -1.53 -1.27
N LEU A 75 -16.14 -1.82 -1.31
CA LEU A 75 -15.43 -2.57 -0.30
C LEU A 75 -15.45 -1.84 1.05
N ILE A 76 -15.16 -0.54 1.05
CA ILE A 76 -15.20 0.30 2.24
C ILE A 76 -16.60 0.24 2.87
N LYS A 77 -17.63 0.56 2.08
CA LYS A 77 -18.99 0.77 2.56
C LYS A 77 -19.77 -0.51 2.85
N TYR A 78 -19.58 -1.54 2.03
CA TYR A 78 -20.40 -2.76 2.02
C TYR A 78 -19.62 -4.04 2.26
N LYS A 79 -18.29 -3.97 2.47
CA LYS A 79 -17.43 -5.14 2.69
C LYS A 79 -17.49 -6.17 1.53
N THR A 80 -17.62 -5.68 0.30
CA THR A 80 -17.62 -6.47 -0.93
C THR A 80 -17.22 -5.58 -2.11
N ASP A 81 -16.62 -6.13 -3.14
CA ASP A 81 -16.30 -5.45 -4.39
C ASP A 81 -17.43 -5.58 -5.44
N ASN A 82 -18.57 -6.17 -5.08
CA ASN A 82 -19.71 -6.34 -5.99
C ASN A 82 -20.41 -5.00 -6.27
N LEU A 83 -20.11 -4.41 -7.42
CA LEU A 83 -20.65 -3.12 -7.88
C LEU A 83 -22.18 -3.06 -7.98
N GLN A 84 -22.90 -4.20 -7.99
CA GLN A 84 -24.36 -4.22 -7.93
C GLN A 84 -24.91 -3.67 -6.60
N ARG A 85 -24.07 -3.54 -5.58
CA ARG A 85 -24.43 -2.92 -4.29
C ARG A 85 -24.47 -1.40 -4.34
N LEU A 86 -23.84 -0.78 -5.35
CA LEU A 86 -23.82 0.67 -5.50
C LEU A 86 -25.17 1.19 -5.98
N THR A 87 -25.73 2.12 -5.23
CA THR A 87 -26.88 2.93 -5.65
C THR A 87 -26.44 4.00 -6.67
N GLY A 88 -27.40 4.64 -7.34
CA GLY A 88 -27.09 5.78 -8.23
C GLY A 88 -26.34 6.90 -7.51
N LYS A 89 -26.76 7.20 -6.27
CA LYS A 89 -26.09 8.18 -5.41
C LYS A 89 -24.67 7.78 -5.03
N ASP A 90 -24.41 6.49 -4.80
CA ASP A 90 -23.04 6.03 -4.50
C ASP A 90 -22.10 6.22 -5.68
N LYS A 91 -22.60 5.98 -6.90
CA LYS A 91 -21.82 6.20 -8.11
C LYS A 91 -21.51 7.67 -8.32
N GLU A 92 -22.53 8.53 -8.15
CA GLU A 92 -22.36 9.99 -8.24
C GLU A 92 -21.36 10.52 -7.20
N GLU A 93 -21.45 10.07 -5.94
CA GLU A 93 -20.52 10.51 -4.88
C GLU A 93 -19.07 10.07 -5.11
N ALA A 94 -18.84 8.94 -5.78
CA ALA A 94 -17.50 8.38 -6.01
C ALA A 94 -17.01 8.53 -7.46
N GLU A 95 -17.70 9.30 -8.29
CA GLU A 95 -17.31 9.56 -9.67
C GLU A 95 -16.11 10.51 -9.73
N ILE A 96 -15.10 10.16 -10.53
CA ILE A 96 -13.94 11.01 -10.80
C ILE A 96 -14.17 11.70 -12.14
N ILE A 97 -14.13 13.03 -12.12
CA ILE A 97 -14.21 13.84 -13.33
C ILE A 97 -12.79 14.05 -13.86
N PHE A 98 -12.49 13.44 -15.01
CA PHE A 98 -11.23 13.64 -15.72
C PHE A 98 -11.33 14.84 -16.66
N THR A 99 -10.42 15.80 -16.52
CA THR A 99 -10.29 16.95 -17.42
C THR A 99 -9.05 16.81 -18.28
N ILE A 100 -9.14 17.13 -19.57
CA ILE A 100 -8.03 17.03 -20.52
C ILE A 100 -7.74 18.43 -21.06
N ASN A 101 -6.52 18.93 -20.83
CA ASN A 101 -6.07 20.22 -21.35
C ASN A 101 -5.33 20.08 -22.70
N GLU A 102 -5.19 21.20 -23.41
CA GLU A 102 -4.42 21.28 -24.66
C GLU A 102 -2.90 21.14 -24.38
N GLY A 103 -2.18 20.40 -25.25
CA GLY A 103 -0.72 20.23 -25.19
C GLY A 103 -0.26 19.10 -24.26
N CYS A 104 0.05 17.94 -24.83
CA CYS A 104 0.17 16.63 -24.13
C CYS A 104 -1.15 16.22 -23.46
N THR A 105 -1.51 14.93 -23.49
CA THR A 105 -2.71 14.45 -22.78
C THR A 105 -2.44 14.56 -21.28
N ASP A 106 -2.82 15.71 -20.73
CA ASP A 106 -2.69 16.12 -19.33
C ASP A 106 -4.05 15.86 -18.67
N ILE A 107 -4.15 14.70 -18.02
CA ILE A 107 -5.39 14.21 -17.41
C ILE A 107 -5.39 14.67 -15.96
N LEU A 108 -6.17 15.70 -15.68
CA LEU A 108 -6.38 16.22 -14.35
C LEU A 108 -7.57 15.53 -13.68
N ALA A 109 -7.37 15.11 -12.44
CA ALA A 109 -8.42 14.63 -11.56
C ALA A 109 -8.28 15.30 -10.19
N ALA A 110 -9.32 15.99 -9.73
CA ALA A 110 -9.41 16.40 -8.35
C ALA A 110 -9.92 15.21 -7.53
N LEU A 111 -9.05 14.61 -6.70
CA LEU A 111 -9.44 13.46 -5.88
C LEU A 111 -10.01 13.87 -4.51
N THR A 112 -10.05 15.16 -4.22
CA THR A 112 -10.59 15.68 -2.95
C THR A 112 -12.02 15.23 -2.70
N GLU A 113 -12.91 15.38 -3.69
CA GLU A 113 -14.31 14.95 -3.58
C GLU A 113 -14.43 13.43 -3.41
N LEU A 114 -13.61 12.65 -4.12
CA LEU A 114 -13.51 11.21 -3.95
C LEU A 114 -13.11 10.83 -2.52
N PHE A 115 -12.10 11.49 -1.95
CA PHE A 115 -11.67 11.20 -0.59
C PHE A 115 -12.69 11.66 0.45
N GLU A 116 -13.43 12.75 0.22
CA GLU A 116 -14.57 13.10 1.06
C GLU A 116 -15.66 12.02 1.02
N ALA A 117 -15.95 11.46 -0.15
CA ALA A 117 -16.89 10.35 -0.30
C ALA A 117 -16.40 9.11 0.46
N PHE A 118 -15.11 8.80 0.39
CA PHE A 118 -14.50 7.69 1.13
C PHE A 118 -14.59 7.92 2.63
N GLY A 119 -14.31 9.13 3.10
CA GLY A 119 -14.45 9.51 4.51
C GLY A 119 -15.88 9.27 5.02
N LYS A 120 -16.89 9.77 4.27
CA LYS A 120 -18.31 9.53 4.55
C LYS A 120 -18.68 8.05 4.54
N ALA A 121 -18.06 7.25 3.66
CA ALA A 121 -18.28 5.81 3.58
C ALA A 121 -17.72 5.09 4.83
N PHE A 122 -16.49 5.43 5.25
CA PHE A 122 -15.87 4.88 6.46
C PHE A 122 -16.62 5.25 7.73
N GLU A 123 -17.11 6.48 7.86
CA GLU A 123 -17.92 6.91 9.00
C GLU A 123 -19.17 6.02 9.18
N LYS A 124 -19.82 5.68 8.06
CA LYS A 124 -21.03 4.83 8.01
C LYS A 124 -20.76 3.35 8.28
N VAL A 125 -19.51 2.90 8.36
CA VAL A 125 -19.20 1.50 8.74
C VAL A 125 -19.55 1.30 10.22
N THR A 126 -20.64 0.61 10.54
CA THR A 126 -21.12 0.49 11.93
C THR A 126 -20.56 -0.70 12.70
N HIS A 127 -19.92 -1.65 12.02
CA HIS A 127 -19.42 -2.90 12.61
C HIS A 127 -17.98 -3.18 12.20
N GLY A 128 -17.24 -3.85 13.09
CA GLY A 128 -15.92 -4.42 12.80
C GLY A 128 -14.74 -3.45 12.88
N MET A 129 -14.97 -2.13 13.03
CA MET A 129 -13.90 -1.15 13.16
C MET A 129 -14.22 -0.03 14.18
N SER A 130 -13.27 0.26 15.06
CA SER A 130 -13.28 1.42 15.96
C SER A 130 -13.10 2.74 15.18
N PRO A 131 -13.40 3.91 15.78
CA PRO A 131 -13.16 5.19 15.14
C PRO A 131 -11.71 5.37 14.64
N SER A 132 -10.71 5.04 15.46
CA SER A 132 -9.30 5.16 15.08
C SER A 132 -8.93 4.20 13.93
N GLN A 133 -9.50 2.99 13.90
CA GLN A 133 -9.29 2.03 12.82
C GLN A 133 -9.90 2.52 11.50
N LYS A 134 -11.07 3.16 11.55
CA LYS A 134 -11.67 3.83 10.37
C LYS A 134 -10.76 4.93 9.83
N THR A 135 -10.26 5.79 10.72
CA THR A 135 -9.37 6.89 10.33
C THR A 135 -8.07 6.37 9.74
N LEU A 136 -7.48 5.33 10.31
CA LEU A 136 -6.27 4.70 9.80
C LEU A 136 -6.50 4.06 8.41
N CYS A 137 -7.57 3.29 8.23
CA CYS A 137 -7.92 2.73 6.92
C CYS A 137 -8.24 3.82 5.88
N PHE A 138 -8.87 4.93 6.31
CA PHE A 138 -9.09 6.09 5.46
C PHE A 138 -7.77 6.72 5.00
N LEU A 139 -6.84 6.95 5.94
CA LEU A 139 -5.52 7.50 5.64
C LEU A 139 -4.70 6.57 4.73
N PHE A 140 -4.83 5.26 4.93
CA PHE A 140 -4.25 4.25 4.04
C PHE A 140 -4.82 4.35 2.62
N ALA A 141 -6.14 4.46 2.47
CA ALA A 141 -6.79 4.65 1.16
C ALA A 141 -6.31 5.92 0.45
N VAL A 142 -6.21 7.03 1.19
CA VAL A 142 -5.69 8.32 0.70
C VAL A 142 -4.26 8.16 0.20
N THR A 143 -3.40 7.51 0.98
CA THR A 143 -1.98 7.31 0.66
C THR A 143 -1.79 6.42 -0.57
N VAL A 144 -2.51 5.29 -0.62
CA VAL A 144 -2.39 4.31 -1.72
C VAL A 144 -2.92 4.85 -3.04
N ILE A 145 -4.13 5.44 -3.03
CA ILE A 145 -4.76 6.02 -4.23
C ILE A 145 -4.03 7.30 -4.65
N GLY A 146 -3.51 8.07 -3.69
CA GLY A 146 -2.78 9.30 -3.92
C GLY A 146 -1.42 9.16 -4.62
N GLY A 147 -0.97 7.93 -4.88
CA GLY A 147 0.21 7.65 -5.71
C GLY A 147 1.24 6.70 -5.09
N ALA A 148 1.07 6.26 -3.82
CA ALA A 148 2.05 5.38 -3.17
C ALA A 148 2.25 4.05 -3.92
N TRP A 149 1.21 3.49 -4.55
CA TRP A 149 1.36 2.27 -5.34
C TRP A 149 2.31 2.44 -6.55
N VAL A 150 2.25 3.59 -7.24
CA VAL A 150 3.11 3.85 -8.39
C VAL A 150 4.55 4.07 -7.93
N GLY A 151 4.76 4.85 -6.86
CA GLY A 151 6.09 5.16 -6.33
C GLY A 151 6.85 3.94 -5.82
N THR A 152 6.16 3.05 -5.09
CA THR A 152 6.73 1.79 -4.56
C THR A 152 7.21 0.87 -5.68
N SER A 153 6.33 0.56 -6.63
CA SER A 153 6.62 -0.32 -7.77
C SER A 153 7.72 0.25 -8.68
N TYR A 154 7.82 1.58 -8.78
CA TYR A 154 8.88 2.28 -9.49
C TYR A 154 10.24 2.16 -8.78
N LEU A 155 10.29 2.44 -7.48
CA LEU A 155 11.54 2.49 -6.71
C LEU A 155 12.20 1.14 -6.50
N GLU A 156 11.40 0.10 -6.19
CA GLU A 156 11.92 -1.26 -6.05
C GLU A 156 12.67 -1.72 -7.31
N LYS A 157 12.28 -1.20 -8.48
CA LYS A 157 12.82 -1.60 -9.78
C LYS A 157 13.92 -0.70 -10.31
N LYS A 158 13.90 0.59 -9.99
CA LYS A 158 15.05 1.47 -10.23
C LYS A 158 16.26 1.07 -9.37
N ALA A 159 16.03 0.60 -8.15
CA ALA A 159 17.06 0.04 -7.27
C ALA A 159 17.75 -1.21 -7.86
N GLU A 160 17.08 -1.96 -8.75
CA GLU A 160 17.66 -3.11 -9.47
C GLU A 160 18.47 -2.70 -10.72
N VAL A 161 18.34 -1.47 -11.23
CA VAL A 161 18.79 -1.13 -12.61
C VAL A 161 19.85 -0.03 -12.74
N GLU A 162 20.15 0.83 -11.74
CA GLU A 162 21.10 1.94 -11.99
C GLU A 162 22.38 1.96 -11.13
N VAL A 163 23.50 1.60 -11.81
CA VAL A 163 24.80 2.27 -11.69
C VAL A 163 24.98 3.10 -12.98
N LYS A 164 25.15 4.42 -12.80
CA LYS A 164 25.46 5.49 -13.78
C LYS A 164 24.26 6.12 -14.51
N GLN A 165 23.94 7.34 -14.10
CA GLN A 165 24.08 8.54 -14.93
C GLN A 165 24.12 9.79 -14.02
N GLU A 166 24.88 10.79 -14.44
CA GLU A 166 25.22 11.97 -13.65
C GLU A 166 24.82 13.20 -14.46
N GLU A 167 23.58 13.66 -14.25
CA GLU A 167 23.13 15.04 -14.46
C GLU A 167 21.66 15.14 -13.97
N THR A 168 21.36 16.13 -13.11
CA THR A 168 20.09 16.36 -12.36
C THR A 168 19.93 15.66 -10.99
N LYS A 169 21.03 15.42 -10.28
CA LYS A 169 21.03 14.69 -8.99
C LYS A 169 20.13 15.22 -7.88
N LEU A 170 19.93 16.54 -7.73
CA LEU A 170 19.27 17.07 -6.54
C LEU A 170 17.74 16.90 -6.58
N GLU A 171 17.13 17.23 -7.72
CA GLU A 171 15.67 17.11 -7.90
C GLU A 171 15.26 15.64 -8.00
N GLU A 172 16.02 14.83 -8.73
CA GLU A 172 15.79 13.39 -8.83
C GLU A 172 15.97 12.69 -7.46
N ALA A 173 16.98 13.07 -6.68
CA ALA A 173 17.16 12.52 -5.34
C ALA A 173 16.02 12.93 -4.39
N LYS A 174 15.50 14.15 -4.53
CA LYS A 174 14.36 14.61 -3.74
C LYS A 174 13.08 13.84 -4.09
N ILE A 175 12.77 13.72 -5.37
CA ILE A 175 11.61 12.94 -5.86
C ILE A 175 11.74 11.47 -5.44
N LYS A 176 12.93 10.90 -5.56
CA LYS A 176 13.20 9.52 -5.10
C LYS A 176 12.95 9.38 -3.61
N SER A 177 13.47 10.30 -2.81
CA SER A 177 13.30 10.31 -1.35
C SER A 177 11.83 10.45 -0.95
N GLU A 178 11.04 11.31 -1.61
CA GLU A 178 9.60 11.43 -1.33
C GLU A 178 8.83 10.17 -1.71
N ASN A 179 9.17 9.51 -2.82
CA ASN A 179 8.57 8.23 -3.19
C ASN A 179 8.96 7.10 -2.19
N GLU A 180 10.20 7.11 -1.69
CA GLU A 180 10.67 6.14 -0.70
C GLU A 180 9.91 6.35 0.62
N ARG A 181 9.69 7.61 1.01
CA ARG A 181 8.87 7.97 2.16
C ARG A 181 7.41 7.53 2.02
N MET A 182 6.77 7.75 0.87
CA MET A 182 5.41 7.23 0.64
C MET A 182 5.34 5.70 0.71
N THR A 183 6.38 5.01 0.26
CA THR A 183 6.49 3.54 0.36
C THR A 183 6.52 3.10 1.81
N ILE A 184 7.45 3.66 2.58
CA ILE A 184 7.61 3.36 4.00
C ILE A 184 6.32 3.71 4.77
N LEU A 185 5.68 4.82 4.43
CA LEU A 185 4.44 5.26 5.05
C LEU A 185 3.29 4.29 4.76
N ARG A 186 3.11 3.87 3.51
CA ARG A 186 2.14 2.83 3.13
C ARG A 186 2.38 1.56 3.93
N ASP A 187 3.63 1.09 4.00
CA ASP A 187 3.99 -0.17 4.64
C ASP A 187 3.76 -0.10 6.15
N GLY A 188 4.19 0.99 6.79
CA GLY A 188 3.93 1.24 8.21
C GLY A 188 2.44 1.35 8.52
N MET A 189 1.63 1.96 7.65
CA MET A 189 0.17 1.97 7.81
C MET A 189 -0.43 0.57 7.68
N LEU A 190 0.00 -0.22 6.70
CA LEU A 190 -0.49 -1.58 6.48
C LEU A 190 -0.12 -2.50 7.65
N GLU A 191 1.11 -2.39 8.14
CA GLU A 191 1.59 -3.06 9.35
C GLU A 191 0.73 -2.67 10.56
N SER A 192 0.55 -1.37 10.82
CA SER A 192 -0.30 -0.86 11.90
C SER A 192 -1.75 -1.36 11.81
N ILE A 193 -2.32 -1.45 10.59
CA ILE A 193 -3.66 -2.02 10.36
C ILE A 193 -3.69 -3.50 10.74
N ARG A 194 -2.69 -4.28 10.33
CA ARG A 194 -2.59 -5.71 10.67
C ARG A 194 -2.41 -5.92 12.17
N ALA A 195 -1.62 -5.07 12.81
CA ALA A 195 -1.34 -5.07 14.24
C ALA A 195 -2.58 -4.78 15.09
N LYS A 196 -3.25 -3.67 14.75
CA LYS A 196 -4.14 -2.96 15.69
C LYS A 196 -5.60 -2.93 15.22
N ALA A 197 -5.88 -3.22 13.94
CA ALA A 197 -7.17 -2.89 13.34
C ALA A 197 -8.14 -4.07 13.11
N GLY A 198 -7.70 -5.31 13.36
CA GLY A 198 -8.52 -6.51 13.24
C GLY A 198 -8.84 -6.92 11.79
N ILE A 199 -9.43 -8.11 11.62
CA ILE A 199 -9.59 -8.76 10.29
C ILE A 199 -10.34 -7.89 9.27
N ASP A 200 -11.36 -7.14 9.72
CA ASP A 200 -12.21 -6.31 8.87
C ASP A 200 -11.47 -5.11 8.28
N ALA A 201 -10.49 -4.56 9.00
CA ALA A 201 -9.66 -3.47 8.53
C ALA A 201 -8.57 -3.99 7.58
N VAL A 202 -7.99 -5.15 7.89
CA VAL A 202 -7.01 -5.84 7.04
C VAL A 202 -7.59 -6.18 5.67
N GLU A 203 -8.76 -6.83 5.62
CA GLU A 203 -9.42 -7.19 4.36
C GLU A 203 -9.71 -5.94 3.49
N ARG A 204 -10.08 -4.82 4.12
CA ARG A 204 -10.29 -3.55 3.40
C ARG A 204 -8.98 -2.98 2.88
N ALA A 205 -7.93 -2.94 3.70
CA ALA A 205 -6.63 -2.43 3.28
C ALA A 205 -6.05 -3.26 2.11
N GLU A 206 -6.13 -4.58 2.17
CA GLU A 206 -5.67 -5.45 1.10
C GLU A 206 -6.45 -5.24 -0.20
N GLY A 207 -7.78 -5.15 -0.13
CA GLY A 207 -8.59 -4.87 -1.31
C GLY A 207 -8.41 -3.44 -1.84
N ILE A 208 -8.20 -2.44 -0.98
CA ILE A 208 -7.82 -1.08 -1.39
C ILE A 208 -6.54 -1.12 -2.22
N GLN A 209 -5.52 -1.83 -1.73
CA GLN A 209 -4.24 -1.97 -2.43
C GLN A 209 -4.40 -2.69 -3.77
N GLU A 210 -5.13 -3.80 -3.79
CA GLU A 210 -5.36 -4.59 -5.01
C GLU A 210 -6.11 -3.81 -6.09
N HIS A 211 -7.24 -3.17 -5.74
CA HIS A 211 -8.05 -2.45 -6.71
C HIS A 211 -7.35 -1.15 -7.16
N THR A 212 -6.60 -0.48 -6.29
CA THR A 212 -5.80 0.68 -6.70
C THR A 212 -4.72 0.27 -7.70
N ALA A 213 -4.02 -0.85 -7.46
CA ALA A 213 -3.04 -1.39 -8.39
C ALA A 213 -3.65 -1.65 -9.78
N LYS A 214 -4.83 -2.28 -9.81
CA LYS A 214 -5.58 -2.53 -11.04
C LYS A 214 -6.01 -1.24 -11.73
N ALA A 215 -6.45 -0.23 -10.96
CA ALA A 215 -6.88 1.07 -11.50
C ALA A 215 -5.75 1.74 -12.28
N TYR A 216 -4.59 1.92 -11.65
CA TYR A 216 -3.42 2.50 -12.30
C TYR A 216 -2.93 1.65 -13.48
N THR A 217 -2.94 0.33 -13.34
CA THR A 217 -2.56 -0.59 -14.44
C THR A 217 -3.45 -0.44 -15.67
N GLY A 218 -4.75 -0.18 -15.50
CA GLY A 218 -5.67 0.09 -16.61
C GLY A 218 -5.25 1.32 -17.42
N VAL A 219 -4.90 2.42 -16.74
CA VAL A 219 -4.37 3.63 -17.37
C VAL A 219 -3.05 3.36 -18.10
N LEU A 220 -2.11 2.67 -17.44
CA LEU A 220 -0.83 2.31 -18.03
C LEU A 220 -0.98 1.45 -19.30
N LYS A 221 -1.90 0.48 -19.30
CA LYS A 221 -2.23 -0.31 -20.50
C LYS A 221 -2.77 0.56 -21.62
N GLY A 222 -3.67 1.48 -21.29
CA GLY A 222 -4.28 2.41 -22.24
C GLY A 222 -3.30 3.38 -22.90
N ALA A 223 -2.16 3.65 -22.23
CA ALA A 223 -1.06 4.47 -22.73
C ALA A 223 0.26 3.68 -22.86
N SER A 224 0.19 2.37 -23.14
CA SER A 224 1.38 1.50 -23.22
C SER A 224 2.35 1.88 -24.36
N ASP A 225 1.87 2.58 -25.38
CA ASP A 225 2.69 3.13 -26.46
C ASP A 225 3.28 4.51 -26.17
N ALA A 226 3.02 5.09 -24.98
CA ALA A 226 3.62 6.35 -24.57
C ALA A 226 5.12 6.20 -24.34
N ASP A 227 5.90 7.21 -24.72
CA ASP A 227 7.33 7.28 -24.44
C ASP A 227 7.59 7.45 -22.94
N LYS A 228 6.76 8.27 -22.29
CA LYS A 228 6.83 8.60 -20.87
C LYS A 228 5.46 8.93 -20.30
N ILE A 229 5.21 8.53 -19.05
CA ILE A 229 4.06 8.98 -18.26
C ILE A 229 4.58 9.61 -16.96
N VAL A 230 4.09 10.81 -16.65
CA VAL A 230 4.35 11.48 -15.37
C VAL A 230 3.06 11.48 -14.56
N ILE A 231 3.11 10.90 -13.36
CA ILE A 231 1.99 10.84 -12.42
C ILE A 231 2.31 11.76 -11.26
N SER A 232 1.51 12.79 -11.05
CA SER A 232 1.66 13.75 -9.96
C SER A 232 0.47 13.66 -9.00
N GLY A 233 0.76 13.58 -7.71
CA GLY A 233 -0.21 13.53 -6.60
C GLY A 233 0.46 13.99 -5.30
N ALA A 234 0.48 13.14 -4.28
CA ALA A 234 1.24 13.42 -3.04
C ALA A 234 2.76 13.49 -3.26
N SER A 235 3.24 12.85 -4.32
CA SER A 235 4.57 13.03 -4.90
C SER A 235 4.48 12.91 -6.42
N THR A 236 5.62 12.98 -7.11
CA THR A 236 5.68 12.78 -8.56
C THR A 236 6.44 11.50 -8.91
N VAL A 237 5.92 10.72 -9.86
CA VAL A 237 6.58 9.55 -10.43
C VAL A 237 6.70 9.73 -11.94
N GLU A 238 7.92 9.54 -12.47
CA GLU A 238 8.16 9.53 -13.91
C GLU A 238 8.45 8.11 -14.38
N LEU A 239 7.62 7.61 -15.30
CA LEU A 239 7.71 6.26 -15.85
C LEU A 239 8.13 6.33 -17.33
N SER A 240 9.25 5.71 -17.66
CA SER A 240 9.65 5.44 -19.04
C SER A 240 8.80 4.33 -19.66
N ASN A 241 8.79 4.22 -21.00
CA ASN A 241 8.11 3.14 -21.71
C ASN A 241 8.46 1.72 -21.18
N LYS A 242 9.74 1.50 -20.82
CA LYS A 242 10.18 0.22 -20.25
C LYS A 242 9.53 -0.05 -18.90
N GLU A 243 9.47 0.94 -18.03
CA GLU A 243 8.87 0.83 -16.69
C GLU A 243 7.34 0.66 -16.79
N ILE A 244 6.68 1.34 -17.72
CA ILE A 244 5.27 1.14 -18.03
C ILE A 244 4.98 -0.33 -18.35
N HIS A 245 5.74 -0.94 -19.26
CA HIS A 245 5.55 -2.33 -19.64
C HIS A 245 5.85 -3.32 -18.50
N GLU A 246 6.83 -3.03 -17.65
CA GLU A 246 7.12 -3.88 -16.48
C GLU A 246 6.01 -3.79 -15.42
N LEU A 247 5.48 -2.60 -15.14
CA LEU A 247 4.35 -2.41 -14.23
C LEU A 247 3.08 -3.08 -14.75
N ILE A 248 2.82 -3.02 -16.06
CA ILE A 248 1.69 -3.74 -16.68
C ILE A 248 1.83 -5.26 -16.49
N LYS A 249 3.06 -5.78 -16.59
CA LYS A 249 3.35 -7.22 -16.46
C LYS A 249 3.31 -7.70 -15.01
N ASN A 250 3.69 -6.84 -14.05
CA ASN A 250 3.74 -7.16 -12.63
C ASN A 250 3.00 -6.09 -11.78
N PRO A 251 1.67 -5.97 -11.91
CA PRO A 251 0.90 -4.89 -11.31
C PRO A 251 0.71 -5.04 -9.79
N ILE A 252 0.87 -6.25 -9.26
CA ILE A 252 0.79 -6.49 -7.82
C ILE A 252 2.17 -6.96 -7.39
N GLU A 253 2.71 -6.30 -6.37
CA GLU A 253 3.99 -6.65 -5.75
C GLU A 253 3.90 -8.12 -5.31
N LYS A 254 4.68 -8.97 -5.98
CA LYS A 254 4.71 -10.39 -5.67
C LYS A 254 5.39 -10.55 -4.32
N ALA A 255 4.83 -11.44 -3.50
CA ALA A 255 5.54 -11.92 -2.33
C ALA A 255 6.94 -12.43 -2.75
N LYS A 256 7.98 -11.83 -2.17
CA LYS A 256 9.37 -12.24 -2.33
C LYS A 256 9.72 -13.21 -1.21
N LYS A 257 10.57 -14.20 -1.50
CA LYS A 257 11.16 -15.04 -0.47
C LYS A 257 12.57 -14.55 -0.21
N GLU A 258 12.83 -14.13 1.02
CA GLU A 258 14.14 -13.67 1.46
C GLU A 258 14.65 -14.55 2.59
N GLU A 259 15.93 -14.91 2.52
CA GLU A 259 16.60 -15.54 3.65
C GLU A 259 17.04 -14.44 4.62
N ARG A 260 16.56 -14.51 5.86
CA ARG A 260 16.92 -13.56 6.92
C ARG A 260 17.26 -14.32 8.19
N ASN A 261 18.10 -13.72 9.03
CA ASN A 261 18.35 -14.19 10.38
C ASN A 261 17.77 -13.16 11.34
N LEU A 262 16.56 -13.41 11.81
CA LEU A 262 15.79 -12.45 12.60
C LEU A 262 15.87 -12.81 14.09
N GLU A 263 16.05 -11.80 14.93
CA GLU A 263 15.89 -11.93 16.37
C GLU A 263 14.43 -11.67 16.73
N LEU A 264 13.74 -12.67 17.27
CA LEU A 264 12.28 -12.70 17.41
C LEU A 264 11.86 -13.06 18.83
N VAL A 265 10.75 -12.46 19.29
CA VAL A 265 10.01 -12.86 20.49
C VAL A 265 8.95 -13.88 20.08
N ILE A 266 8.75 -14.93 20.88
CA ILE A 266 7.72 -15.96 20.63
C ILE A 266 6.54 -15.72 21.57
N ASP A 267 5.40 -15.33 21.00
CA ASP A 267 4.16 -15.11 21.77
C ASP A 267 3.31 -16.39 21.87
N GLY A 268 3.54 -17.37 20.98
CA GLY A 268 2.75 -18.60 20.96
C GLY A 268 3.44 -19.76 20.25
N ILE A 269 3.22 -20.97 20.76
CA ILE A 269 3.70 -22.22 20.14
C ILE A 269 2.53 -23.17 19.94
N LYS A 270 2.31 -23.60 18.69
CA LYS A 270 1.35 -24.66 18.34
C LYS A 270 2.09 -25.84 17.73
N ARG A 271 2.01 -27.00 18.38
CA ARG A 271 2.65 -28.24 17.91
C ARG A 271 1.64 -29.19 17.30
N THR A 272 2.03 -29.79 16.18
CA THR A 272 1.36 -30.95 15.56
C THR A 272 2.37 -32.09 15.42
N ALA A 273 1.97 -33.23 14.85
CA ALA A 273 2.84 -34.40 14.71
C ALA A 273 4.11 -34.12 13.88
N GLU A 274 4.02 -33.26 12.86
CA GLU A 274 5.08 -33.06 11.86
C GLU A 274 5.66 -31.64 11.82
N LYS A 275 5.01 -30.68 12.49
CA LYS A 275 5.44 -29.27 12.50
C LYS A 275 5.17 -28.58 13.82
N ILE A 276 6.02 -27.61 14.13
CA ILE A 276 5.79 -26.58 15.14
C ILE A 276 5.52 -25.26 14.41
N THR A 277 4.45 -24.57 14.78
CA THR A 277 4.14 -23.21 14.29
C THR A 277 4.29 -22.25 15.45
N LEU A 278 5.14 -21.25 15.26
CA LEU A 278 5.42 -20.19 16.21
C LEU A 278 4.64 -18.94 15.80
N SER A 279 4.06 -18.22 16.76
CA SER A 279 3.65 -16.83 16.57
C SER A 279 4.82 -15.97 17.04
N CYS A 280 5.48 -15.29 16.10
CA CYS A 280 6.71 -14.55 16.37
C CYS A 280 6.55 -13.08 16.03
N ARG A 281 7.17 -12.19 16.79
CA ARG A 281 7.27 -10.76 16.49
C ARG A 281 8.68 -10.26 16.67
N GLU A 282 9.05 -9.17 16.01
CA GLU A 282 10.33 -8.50 16.29
C GLU A 282 10.28 -7.80 17.68
N PRO A 283 11.40 -7.63 18.40
CA PRO A 283 11.39 -7.01 19.74
C PRO A 283 10.83 -5.58 19.75
N SER A 284 11.02 -4.86 18.65
CA SER A 284 10.51 -3.50 18.43
C SER A 284 9.08 -3.46 17.91
N SER A 285 8.49 -4.60 17.56
CA SER A 285 7.16 -4.69 16.97
C SER A 285 6.21 -5.47 17.89
N GLU A 286 4.94 -5.08 17.87
CA GLU A 286 3.84 -5.83 18.51
C GLU A 286 3.21 -6.82 17.49
N ASP A 287 3.66 -6.81 16.23
CA ASP A 287 3.12 -7.63 15.15
C ASP A 287 3.66 -9.06 15.15
N SER A 288 2.76 -10.00 15.39
CA SER A 288 3.09 -11.41 15.30
C SER A 288 2.80 -11.98 13.91
N PHE A 289 3.78 -12.66 13.32
CA PHE A 289 3.66 -13.44 12.11
C PHE A 289 4.00 -14.92 12.38
N PRO A 290 3.43 -15.85 11.61
CA PRO A 290 3.68 -17.27 11.81
C PRO A 290 5.06 -17.69 11.26
N VAL A 291 5.84 -18.41 12.07
CA VAL A 291 7.05 -19.12 11.62
C VAL A 291 6.83 -20.62 11.74
N SER A 292 6.98 -21.35 10.64
CA SER A 292 6.88 -22.81 10.61
C SER A 292 8.25 -23.44 10.82
N VAL A 293 8.34 -24.38 11.75
CA VAL A 293 9.48 -25.25 12.01
C VAL A 293 9.08 -26.65 11.57
N ASP A 294 9.69 -27.13 10.49
CA ASP A 294 9.50 -28.50 10.02
C ASP A 294 10.33 -29.45 10.88
N THR A 295 9.65 -30.25 11.71
CA THR A 295 10.34 -31.15 12.66
C THR A 295 10.92 -32.39 11.99
N SER A 296 10.67 -32.60 10.68
CA SER A 296 11.39 -33.60 9.90
C SER A 296 12.77 -33.13 9.44
N PHE A 297 13.00 -31.80 9.44
CA PHE A 297 14.26 -31.18 9.05
C PHE A 297 15.04 -30.64 10.25
N ILE A 298 14.35 -30.02 11.21
CA ILE A 298 14.92 -29.54 12.48
C ILE A 298 14.46 -30.49 13.57
N ASP A 299 15.25 -31.55 13.79
CA ASP A 299 14.99 -32.58 14.81
C ASP A 299 15.93 -32.49 16.02
N ASP A 300 16.85 -31.52 16.03
CA ASP A 300 17.71 -31.25 17.17
C ASP A 300 16.88 -30.81 18.37
N LYS A 301 16.93 -31.62 19.43
CA LYS A 301 16.21 -31.38 20.68
C LYS A 301 16.70 -30.11 21.36
N ASP A 302 17.96 -29.74 21.19
CA ASP A 302 18.53 -28.53 21.78
C ASP A 302 17.99 -27.29 21.06
N GLU A 303 17.88 -27.31 19.72
CA GLU A 303 17.24 -26.24 18.95
C GLU A 303 15.76 -26.07 19.28
N ILE A 304 15.03 -27.19 19.37
CA ILE A 304 13.61 -27.16 19.73
C ILE A 304 13.43 -26.65 21.17
N ALA A 305 14.30 -27.05 22.11
CA ALA A 305 14.24 -26.60 23.50
C ALA A 305 14.41 -25.07 23.62
N ILE A 306 15.28 -24.47 22.79
CA ILE A 306 15.47 -23.00 22.76
C ILE A 306 14.13 -22.28 22.53
N LEU A 307 13.25 -22.78 21.65
CA LEU A 307 11.96 -22.16 21.38
C LEU A 307 11.05 -22.11 22.62
N PHE A 308 10.96 -23.23 23.34
CA PHE A 308 10.11 -23.34 24.53
C PHE A 308 10.69 -22.55 25.71
N ASP A 309 12.01 -22.58 25.88
CA ASP A 309 12.70 -21.82 26.92
C ASP A 309 12.58 -20.31 26.66
N ALA A 310 12.75 -19.86 25.42
CA ALA A 310 12.60 -18.46 25.02
C ALA A 310 11.19 -17.95 25.29
N MET A 311 10.15 -18.72 24.90
CA MET A 311 8.76 -18.37 25.20
C MET A 311 8.50 -18.31 26.71
N LYS A 312 8.99 -19.30 27.46
CA LYS A 312 8.78 -19.39 28.91
C LYS A 312 9.46 -18.24 29.67
N GLU A 313 10.65 -17.85 29.25
CA GLU A 313 11.46 -16.82 29.90
C GLU A 313 11.25 -15.42 29.30
N ASN A 314 10.36 -15.29 28.31
CA ASN A 314 10.11 -14.06 27.56
C ASN A 314 11.41 -13.46 26.98
N ARG A 315 12.24 -14.32 26.39
CA ARG A 315 13.50 -13.95 25.72
C ARG A 315 13.36 -14.03 24.21
N THR A 316 14.27 -13.34 23.53
CA THR A 316 14.39 -13.43 22.07
C THR A 316 15.09 -14.72 21.65
N VAL A 317 14.83 -15.13 20.41
CA VAL A 317 15.51 -16.24 19.72
C VAL A 317 15.96 -15.77 18.35
N LYS A 318 17.11 -16.24 17.86
CA LYS A 318 17.53 -16.01 16.47
C LYS A 318 17.03 -17.15 15.60
N ILE A 319 16.26 -16.81 14.58
CA ILE A 319 15.74 -17.76 13.60
C ILE A 319 16.30 -17.37 12.24
N LEU A 320 17.16 -18.23 11.70
CA LEU A 320 17.52 -18.22 10.30
C LEU A 320 16.41 -18.94 9.53
N GLY A 321 15.86 -18.31 8.51
CA GLY A 321 14.80 -18.91 7.73
C GLY A 321 14.50 -18.18 6.44
N SER A 322 13.65 -18.82 5.63
CA SER A 322 13.07 -18.21 4.44
C SER A 322 11.75 -17.52 4.82
N TYR A 323 11.70 -16.21 4.64
CA TYR A 323 10.57 -15.36 4.96
C TYR A 323 9.87 -14.90 3.69
N THR A 324 8.55 -15.03 3.68
CA THR A 324 7.70 -14.49 2.62
C THR A 324 7.38 -13.04 2.98
N ILE A 325 7.84 -12.11 2.15
CA ILE A 325 7.73 -10.66 2.37
C ILE A 325 6.96 -10.04 1.22
N ARG A 326 5.98 -9.20 1.53
CA ARG A 326 5.21 -8.44 0.55
C ARG A 326 5.04 -7.02 1.06
N ALA A 327 5.38 -6.02 0.24
CA ALA A 327 5.32 -4.62 0.64
C ALA A 327 6.08 -4.38 1.97
N GLY A 328 7.32 -4.86 2.05
CA GLY A 328 8.17 -4.72 3.25
C GLY A 328 7.76 -5.54 4.48
N VAL A 329 6.55 -6.10 4.51
CA VAL A 329 5.99 -6.82 5.67
C VAL A 329 6.19 -8.33 5.57
N ILE A 330 6.61 -8.96 6.68
CA ILE A 330 6.75 -10.41 6.79
C ILE A 330 5.37 -11.07 6.96
N GLU A 331 4.96 -11.87 5.98
CA GLU A 331 3.69 -12.62 6.03
C GLU A 331 3.83 -13.96 6.77
N ASN A 332 4.98 -14.63 6.62
CA ASN A 332 5.31 -15.88 7.28
C ASN A 332 6.80 -16.21 7.14
N GLY A 333 7.29 -17.12 7.97
CA GLY A 333 8.64 -17.69 7.88
C GLY A 333 8.64 -19.21 7.86
N ASN A 334 9.70 -19.79 7.28
CA ASN A 334 10.05 -21.20 7.44
C ASN A 334 11.46 -21.27 8.03
N ALA A 335 11.56 -21.78 9.26
CA ALA A 335 12.82 -21.88 9.98
C ALA A 335 13.74 -22.91 9.30
N SER A 336 15.02 -22.57 9.25
CA SER A 336 16.12 -23.43 8.80
C SER A 336 17.08 -23.73 9.94
N THR A 337 17.30 -22.79 10.86
CA THR A 337 18.13 -22.98 12.06
C THR A 337 17.64 -22.08 13.18
N ILE A 338 17.72 -22.56 14.42
CA ILE A 338 17.32 -21.85 15.63
C ILE A 338 18.53 -21.74 16.55
N SER A 339 18.85 -20.52 16.99
CA SER A 339 19.95 -20.29 17.93
C SER A 339 19.57 -19.30 19.01
N ARG A 340 20.36 -19.28 20.09
CA ARG A 340 20.28 -18.21 21.09
C ARG A 340 20.69 -16.86 20.46
N PRO A 341 20.21 -15.72 21.01
CA PRO A 341 20.62 -14.38 20.60
C PRO A 341 22.14 -14.18 20.61
#